data_AF-A0A2S6N1B7-F1
#
_entry.id   AF-A0A2S6N1B7-F1
#
_cell.length_a   1.000
_cell.length_b   1.000
_cell.length_c   1.000
_cell.angle_alpha   90.00
_cell.angle_beta   90.00
_cell.angle_gamma   90.00
#
_symmetry.space_group_name_H-M   'P 1'
#
loop_
_entity.id
_entity.type
_entity.pdbx_description
1 polymer ?
#
loop_
_entity_poly.entity_id
_entity_poly.type
_entity_poly.pdbx_seq_one_letter_code
_entity_poly.pdbx_strand_id
1 'polypeptide(L)'
;MSRRGMDVTKRSVWRDARIACAESMQTMALRSKRRGGRARPRAGASRMPASENTPRTIDEIVGSRIRARRQELGLCERDLAAALRVTESDIRVYEAGLMRPPASQLLLIAEVLQAPLLEFFDLLNEPPTTAPSSWRAHAPKVGDELARLVSAYLAISDARKREFVLDFVERMGDAG
;
A
#
# COMPACT_ATOMS: atom_id res chain seq x y z
N MET A 1 22.86 -18.21 -0.18
CA MET A 1 21.72 -17.73 0.64
C MET A 1 20.45 -17.93 -0.17
N SER A 2 19.61 -18.85 0.31
CA SER A 2 18.51 -19.47 -0.43
C SER A 2 17.38 -18.47 -0.71
N ARG A 3 17.09 -18.23 -1.99
CA ARG A 3 15.85 -17.60 -2.43
C ARG A 3 14.73 -18.60 -2.13
N ARG A 4 13.99 -18.41 -1.04
CA ARG A 4 12.78 -19.19 -0.76
C ARG A 4 11.80 -18.95 -1.92
N GLY A 5 11.71 -19.94 -2.80
CA GLY A 5 10.75 -19.96 -3.90
C GLY A 5 9.34 -19.83 -3.34
N MET A 6 8.60 -18.86 -3.86
CA MET A 6 7.16 -18.75 -3.65
C MET A 6 6.49 -20.05 -4.11
N ASP A 7 5.78 -20.69 -3.18
CA ASP A 7 5.02 -21.90 -3.44
C ASP A 7 3.98 -21.65 -4.55
N VAL A 8 4.15 -22.33 -5.68
CA VAL A 8 3.36 -22.19 -6.90
C VAL A 8 1.90 -22.60 -6.66
N THR A 9 1.63 -23.41 -5.63
CA THR A 9 0.29 -23.85 -5.24
C THR A 9 -0.58 -22.70 -4.73
N LYS A 10 -0.04 -21.75 -3.96
CA LYS A 10 -0.78 -20.56 -3.49
C LYS A 10 -1.29 -19.69 -4.66
N ARG A 11 -0.58 -19.61 -5.80
CA ARG A 11 -1.03 -18.84 -6.98
C ARG A 11 -2.27 -19.44 -7.69
N SER A 12 -2.60 -20.71 -7.45
CA SER A 12 -3.78 -21.36 -8.05
C SER A 12 -5.05 -21.06 -7.26
N VAL A 13 -4.99 -21.12 -5.92
CA VAL A 13 -6.12 -20.88 -5.01
C VAL A 13 -6.73 -19.47 -5.18
N TRP A 14 -5.91 -18.47 -5.50
CA TRP A 14 -6.37 -17.08 -5.69
C TRP A 14 -6.87 -16.77 -7.10
N ARG A 15 -6.64 -17.65 -8.10
CA ARG A 15 -7.16 -17.43 -9.47
C ARG A 15 -8.67 -17.64 -9.52
N ASP A 16 -9.19 -18.60 -8.74
CA ASP A 16 -10.62 -18.94 -8.74
C ASP A 16 -11.47 -17.91 -7.97
N ALA A 17 -10.92 -17.29 -6.93
CA ALA A 17 -11.59 -16.23 -6.17
C ALA A 17 -11.86 -14.96 -7.00
N ARG A 18 -11.04 -14.67 -8.01
CA ARG A 18 -11.21 -13.51 -8.91
C ARG A 18 -12.45 -13.61 -9.81
N ILE A 19 -12.95 -14.82 -10.07
CA ILE A 19 -14.01 -15.05 -11.07
C ILE A 19 -15.39 -14.72 -10.48
N ALA A 20 -15.61 -14.98 -9.19
CA ALA A 20 -16.94 -14.88 -8.56
C ALA A 20 -17.49 -13.44 -8.43
N CYS A 21 -16.66 -12.42 -8.24
CA CYS A 21 -17.13 -11.04 -8.17
C CYS A 21 -17.15 -10.31 -9.52
N ALA A 22 -16.22 -10.62 -10.44
CA ALA A 22 -16.19 -10.02 -11.78
C ALA A 22 -17.50 -10.29 -12.56
N GLU A 23 -18.08 -11.48 -12.42
CA GLU A 23 -19.39 -11.84 -13.00
C GLU A 23 -20.56 -11.11 -12.31
N SER A 24 -20.44 -10.88 -11.00
CA SER A 24 -21.42 -10.12 -10.21
C SER A 24 -21.41 -8.62 -10.54
N MET A 25 -20.25 -8.04 -10.88
CA MET A 25 -20.14 -6.63 -11.28
C MET A 25 -20.71 -6.38 -12.68
N GLN A 26 -20.52 -7.30 -13.62
CA GLN A 26 -21.13 -7.22 -14.96
C GLN A 26 -22.67 -7.32 -14.90
N THR A 27 -23.20 -8.20 -14.04
CA THR A 27 -24.65 -8.32 -13.83
C THR A 27 -25.26 -7.14 -13.08
N MET A 28 -24.57 -6.55 -12.09
CA MET A 28 -25.01 -5.32 -11.40
C MET A 28 -25.07 -4.11 -12.33
N ALA A 29 -24.06 -3.93 -13.19
CA ALA A 29 -24.03 -2.86 -14.18
C ALA A 29 -25.20 -2.95 -15.18
N LEU A 30 -25.59 -4.17 -15.57
CA LEU A 30 -26.73 -4.43 -16.45
C LEU A 30 -28.10 -4.28 -15.75
N ARG A 31 -28.18 -4.56 -14.44
CA ARG A 31 -29.43 -4.47 -13.65
C ARG A 31 -29.80 -3.03 -13.27
N SER A 32 -28.80 -2.16 -13.09
CA SER A 32 -28.98 -0.71 -12.87
C SER A 32 -29.76 -0.05 -14.03
N LYS A 33 -29.54 -0.51 -15.26
CA LYS A 33 -30.15 0.05 -16.48
C LYS A 33 -31.65 -0.25 -16.64
N ARG A 34 -32.26 -1.06 -15.76
CA ARG A 34 -33.68 -1.43 -15.80
C ARG A 34 -34.55 -0.82 -14.68
N ARG A 35 -33.98 -0.09 -13.73
CA ARG A 35 -34.74 0.57 -12.65
C ARG A 35 -34.79 2.08 -12.85
N GLY A 36 -35.50 2.50 -13.90
CA GLY A 36 -36.04 3.85 -14.01
C GLY A 36 -37.26 4.00 -13.09
N GLY A 37 -37.03 4.11 -11.78
CA GLY A 37 -38.08 4.30 -10.77
C GLY A 37 -37.76 5.53 -9.93
N ARG A 38 -38.59 6.57 -10.07
CA ARG A 38 -38.46 7.88 -9.41
C ARG A 38 -38.47 7.74 -7.88
N ALA A 39 -37.30 7.78 -7.24
CA ALA A 39 -37.19 7.83 -5.79
C ALA A 39 -37.40 9.29 -5.30
N ARG A 40 -38.32 9.48 -4.36
CA ARG A 40 -38.53 10.76 -3.66
C ARG A 40 -37.31 11.08 -2.76
N PRO A 41 -36.86 12.34 -2.67
CA PRO A 41 -35.79 12.69 -1.74
C PRO A 41 -36.36 12.68 -0.31
N ARG A 42 -35.75 11.89 0.58
CA ARG A 42 -35.90 12.08 2.02
C ARG A 42 -34.97 13.23 2.43
N ALA A 43 -35.56 14.29 2.98
CA ALA A 43 -34.86 15.38 3.62
C ALA A 43 -34.20 14.92 4.92
N GLY A 44 -33.04 15.50 5.25
CA GLY A 44 -32.50 15.52 6.62
C GLY A 44 -31.34 14.57 6.91
N ALA A 45 -30.18 14.85 6.33
CA ALA A 45 -28.89 14.62 7.00
C ALA A 45 -27.88 15.60 6.40
N SER A 46 -27.61 16.68 7.12
CA SER A 46 -26.52 17.61 6.82
C SER A 46 -25.20 16.87 6.87
N ARG A 47 -24.75 16.35 5.72
CA ARG A 47 -23.39 15.88 5.53
C ARG A 47 -22.51 17.13 5.51
N MET A 48 -21.96 17.48 6.67
CA MET A 48 -20.92 18.49 6.77
C MET A 48 -19.81 18.11 5.78
N PRO A 49 -19.33 19.03 4.91
CA PRO A 49 -18.18 18.74 4.09
C PRO A 49 -17.00 18.47 5.03
N ALA A 50 -16.33 17.33 4.83
CA ALA A 50 -15.09 17.03 5.55
C ALA A 50 -14.15 18.23 5.36
N SER A 51 -13.73 18.82 6.48
CA SER A 51 -12.81 19.94 6.46
C SER A 51 -11.51 19.52 5.77
N GLU A 52 -11.09 20.33 4.81
CA GLU A 52 -10.05 20.05 3.83
C GLU A 52 -8.62 20.01 4.41
N ASN A 53 -8.46 19.89 5.73
CA ASN A 53 -7.16 19.88 6.42
C ASN A 53 -7.16 19.09 7.74
N THR A 54 -7.99 18.04 7.86
CA THR A 54 -7.81 17.10 8.99
C THR A 54 -6.67 16.13 8.64
N PRO A 55 -5.60 16.04 9.44
CA PRO A 55 -4.53 15.09 9.17
C PRO A 55 -5.13 13.68 9.17
N ARG A 56 -4.98 12.98 8.04
CA ARG A 56 -5.49 11.61 7.92
C ARG A 56 -4.83 10.74 8.97
N THR A 57 -5.64 9.92 9.65
CA THR A 57 -5.09 8.98 10.64
C THR A 57 -4.29 7.89 9.92
N ILE A 58 -3.36 7.24 10.62
CA ILE A 58 -2.62 6.08 10.06
C ILE A 58 -3.59 5.00 9.58
N ASP A 59 -4.70 4.81 10.29
CA ASP A 59 -5.70 3.79 9.98
C ASP A 59 -6.45 4.13 8.67
N GLU A 60 -6.74 5.42 8.40
CA GLU A 60 -7.28 5.87 7.12
C GLU A 60 -6.30 5.69 5.96
N ILE A 61 -5.01 5.97 6.17
CA ILE A 61 -3.96 5.77 5.16
C ILE A 61 -3.89 4.28 4.81
N VAL A 62 -3.72 3.42 5.83
CA VAL A 62 -3.64 1.97 5.68
C VAL A 62 -4.90 1.43 5.00
N GLY A 63 -6.08 1.81 5.50
CA GLY A 63 -7.37 1.39 4.95
C GLY A 63 -7.55 1.76 3.47
N SER A 64 -7.21 3.01 3.12
CA SER A 64 -7.30 3.49 1.73
C SER A 64 -6.39 2.71 0.78
N ARG A 65 -5.19 2.32 1.24
CA ARG A 65 -4.22 1.55 0.43
C ARG A 65 -4.60 0.08 0.29
N ILE A 66 -5.10 -0.54 1.36
CA ILE A 66 -5.68 -1.89 1.30
C ILE A 66 -6.79 -1.93 0.25
N ARG A 67 -7.70 -0.95 0.29
CA ARG A 67 -8.79 -0.82 -0.69
C ARG A 67 -8.29 -0.64 -2.10
N ALA A 68 -7.36 0.30 -2.32
CA ALA A 68 -6.80 0.58 -3.65
C ALA A 68 -6.17 -0.68 -4.24
N ARG A 69 -5.30 -1.36 -3.47
CA ARG A 69 -4.63 -2.57 -3.92
C ARG A 69 -5.60 -3.73 -4.17
N ARG A 70 -6.62 -3.90 -3.33
CA ARG A 70 -7.68 -4.89 -3.54
C ARG A 70 -8.40 -4.65 -4.87
N GLN A 71 -8.73 -3.39 -5.18
CA GLN A 71 -9.39 -3.02 -6.42
C GLN A 71 -8.50 -3.23 -7.66
N GLU A 72 -7.21 -2.95 -7.57
CA GLU A 72 -6.23 -3.25 -8.64
C GLU A 72 -6.19 -4.74 -8.98
N LEU A 73 -6.38 -5.60 -7.99
CA LEU A 73 -6.42 -7.05 -8.18
C LEU A 73 -7.78 -7.57 -8.66
N GLY A 74 -8.80 -6.70 -8.75
CA GLY A 74 -10.17 -7.05 -9.13
C GLY A 74 -10.93 -7.83 -8.06
N LEU A 75 -10.49 -7.75 -6.79
CA LEU A 75 -11.10 -8.46 -5.67
C LEU A 75 -12.20 -7.62 -5.04
N CYS A 76 -13.29 -8.24 -4.59
CA CYS A 76 -14.27 -7.56 -3.73
C CYS A 76 -13.97 -7.75 -2.24
N GLU A 77 -14.68 -6.99 -1.40
CA GLU A 77 -14.58 -7.08 0.06
C GLU A 77 -14.82 -8.51 0.55
N ARG A 78 -15.78 -9.23 -0.05
CA ARG A 78 -16.08 -10.62 0.26
C ARG A 78 -14.94 -11.57 -0.07
N ASP A 79 -14.24 -11.35 -1.19
CA ASP A 79 -13.12 -12.22 -1.58
C ASP A 79 -11.96 -12.07 -0.59
N LEU A 80 -11.67 -10.82 -0.19
CA LEU A 80 -10.65 -10.54 0.81
C LEU A 80 -11.06 -11.05 2.21
N ALA A 81 -12.33 -10.88 2.59
CA ALA A 81 -12.85 -11.40 3.86
C ALA A 81 -12.76 -12.93 3.93
N ALA A 82 -13.13 -13.63 2.85
CA ALA A 82 -13.04 -15.09 2.75
C ALA A 82 -11.58 -15.57 2.84
N ALA A 83 -10.65 -14.86 2.18
CA ALA A 83 -9.22 -15.14 2.23
C ALA A 83 -8.66 -15.07 3.65
N LEU A 84 -9.13 -14.09 4.43
CA LEU A 84 -8.63 -13.77 5.77
C LEU A 84 -9.43 -14.45 6.90
N ARG A 85 -10.52 -15.16 6.54
CA ARG A 85 -11.48 -15.76 7.48
C ARG A 85 -12.05 -14.75 8.47
N VAL A 86 -12.34 -13.54 7.98
CA VAL A 86 -13.01 -12.46 8.73
C VAL A 86 -14.35 -12.11 8.07
N THR A 87 -15.12 -11.20 8.67
CA THR A 87 -16.39 -10.78 8.08
C THR A 87 -16.18 -9.72 7.00
N GLU A 88 -17.11 -9.62 6.04
CA GLU A 88 -17.13 -8.52 5.07
C GLU A 88 -17.19 -7.14 5.76
N SER A 89 -17.92 -7.08 6.87
CA SER A 89 -18.02 -5.87 7.69
C SER A 89 -16.67 -5.45 8.24
N ASP A 90 -15.84 -6.38 8.73
CA ASP A 90 -14.50 -6.07 9.21
C ASP A 90 -13.65 -5.44 8.11
N ILE A 91 -13.68 -6.01 6.90
CA ILE A 91 -12.98 -5.44 5.74
C ILE A 91 -13.46 -4.03 5.43
N ARG A 92 -14.78 -3.77 5.45
CA ARG A 92 -15.33 -2.41 5.24
C ARG A 92 -14.83 -1.43 6.28
N VAL A 93 -14.80 -1.85 7.54
CA VAL A 93 -14.40 -0.99 8.67
C VAL A 93 -12.89 -0.71 8.59
N TYR A 94 -12.08 -1.70 8.19
CA TYR A 94 -10.64 -1.54 7.93
C TYR A 94 -10.39 -0.60 6.75
N GLU A 95 -11.06 -0.82 5.62
CA GLU A 95 -10.87 -0.01 4.41
C GLU A 95 -11.36 1.44 4.56
N ALA A 96 -12.33 1.65 5.45
CA ALA A 96 -12.81 2.99 5.81
C ALA A 96 -11.90 3.69 6.83
N GLY A 97 -10.89 3.01 7.39
CA GLY A 97 -10.02 3.56 8.43
C GLY A 97 -10.70 3.75 9.79
N LEU A 98 -11.85 3.12 10.00
CA LEU A 98 -12.61 3.22 11.26
C LEU A 98 -12.03 2.33 12.36
N MET A 99 -11.30 1.28 11.98
CA MET A 99 -10.61 0.36 12.89
C MET A 99 -9.25 -0.04 12.33
N ARG A 100 -8.27 -0.15 13.22
CA ARG A 100 -6.95 -0.69 12.88
C ARG A 100 -7.04 -2.21 12.69
N PRO A 101 -6.58 -2.76 11.56
CA PRO A 101 -6.47 -4.20 11.42
C PRO A 101 -5.36 -4.73 12.35
N PRO A 102 -5.56 -5.87 13.04
CA PRO A 102 -4.51 -6.48 13.86
C PRO A 102 -3.25 -6.77 13.05
N ALA A 103 -2.07 -6.73 13.68
CA ALA A 103 -0.80 -6.98 13.00
C ALA A 103 -0.75 -8.34 12.27
N SER A 104 -1.37 -9.37 12.86
CA SER A 104 -1.53 -10.69 12.23
C SER A 104 -2.35 -10.64 10.95
N GLN A 105 -3.43 -9.86 10.93
CA GLN A 105 -4.27 -9.67 9.75
C GLN A 105 -3.57 -8.83 8.69
N LEU A 106 -2.85 -7.78 9.07
CA LEU A 106 -2.06 -6.97 8.14
C LEU A 106 -1.03 -7.79 7.36
N LEU A 107 -0.37 -8.75 8.01
CA LEU A 107 0.57 -9.65 7.35
C LEU A 107 -0.14 -10.54 6.32
N LEU A 108 -1.29 -11.10 6.68
CA LEU A 108 -2.10 -11.91 5.76
C LEU A 108 -2.66 -11.08 4.60
N ILE A 109 -3.10 -9.84 4.87
CA ILE A 109 -3.55 -8.89 3.85
C ILE A 109 -2.43 -8.64 2.84
N ALA A 110 -1.19 -8.40 3.30
CA ALA A 110 -0.03 -8.22 2.43
C ALA A 110 0.22 -9.46 1.54
N GLU A 111 0.09 -10.66 2.09
CA GLU A 111 0.21 -11.91 1.33
C GLU A 111 -0.89 -12.06 0.26
N VAL A 112 -2.15 -11.85 0.64
CA VAL A 112 -3.31 -11.98 -0.26
C VAL A 112 -3.26 -10.92 -1.37
N LEU A 113 -2.91 -9.68 -1.00
CA LEU A 113 -2.82 -8.54 -1.91
C LEU A 113 -1.49 -8.47 -2.69
N GLN A 114 -0.61 -9.46 -2.52
CA GLN A 114 0.66 -9.57 -3.25
C GLN A 114 1.44 -8.25 -3.23
N ALA A 115 1.52 -7.64 -2.05
CA ALA A 115 2.14 -6.33 -1.84
C ALA A 115 3.08 -6.40 -0.62
N PRO A 116 4.23 -5.71 -0.64
CA PRO A 116 5.05 -5.55 0.57
C PRO A 116 4.24 -4.88 1.70
N LEU A 117 4.37 -5.37 2.93
CA LEU A 117 3.63 -4.83 4.09
C LEU A 117 3.82 -3.31 4.26
N LEU A 118 5.03 -2.81 4.01
CA LEU A 118 5.38 -1.39 4.13
C LEU A 118 4.64 -0.49 3.14
N GLU A 119 4.13 -1.05 2.05
CA GLU A 119 3.36 -0.30 1.05
C GLU A 119 2.08 0.28 1.66
N PHE A 120 1.52 -0.29 2.73
CA PHE A 120 0.30 0.24 3.35
C PHE A 120 0.53 1.45 4.27
N PHE A 121 1.78 1.76 4.66
CA PHE A 121 2.08 2.73 5.73
C PHE A 121 2.63 4.07 5.26
N ASP A 122 2.67 4.35 3.95
CA ASP A 122 3.32 5.54 3.36
C ASP A 122 4.81 5.75 3.69
N LEU A 123 5.42 4.78 4.38
CA LEU A 123 6.85 4.76 4.73
C LEU A 123 7.77 4.56 3.52
N LEU A 124 7.21 4.30 2.33
CA LEU A 124 7.97 4.22 1.09
C LEU A 124 8.15 5.59 0.42
N ASN A 125 7.31 6.58 0.74
CA ASN A 125 7.41 7.93 0.18
C ASN A 125 7.94 8.96 1.20
N GLU A 126 7.81 8.67 2.50
CA GLU A 126 8.52 9.42 3.52
C GLU A 126 9.90 8.80 3.75
N PRO A 127 11.00 9.51 3.48
CA PRO A 127 12.31 9.02 3.86
C PRO A 127 12.37 8.89 5.39
N PRO A 128 13.00 7.84 5.93
CA PRO A 128 12.94 7.50 7.34
C PRO A 128 13.27 8.73 8.21
N THR A 129 12.32 9.11 9.06
CA THR A 129 12.41 10.23 10.02
C THR A 129 13.48 10.03 11.10
N THR A 130 14.19 8.91 11.09
CA THR A 130 15.31 8.62 12.00
C THR A 130 16.65 9.22 11.60
N ALA A 131 16.76 9.84 10.42
CA ALA A 131 17.97 10.58 10.11
C ALA A 131 17.91 11.98 10.78
N PRO A 132 19.00 12.50 11.35
CA PRO A 132 19.03 13.75 12.13
C PRO A 132 18.70 14.98 11.28
N SER A 133 17.80 15.87 11.69
CA SER A 133 17.30 17.04 10.91
C SER A 133 18.33 17.86 10.10
N SER A 134 19.62 17.80 10.41
CA SER A 134 20.73 18.31 9.59
C SER A 134 20.80 17.78 8.15
N TRP A 135 20.38 16.54 7.84
CA TRP A 135 20.34 16.07 6.43
C TRP A 135 19.18 16.67 5.62
N ARG A 136 18.08 17.10 6.27
CA ARG A 136 16.90 17.66 5.57
C ARG A 136 17.08 19.12 5.18
N ALA A 137 17.84 19.90 5.97
CA ALA A 137 18.06 21.32 5.73
C ALA A 137 19.05 21.58 4.56
N HIS A 138 19.91 20.60 4.26
CA HIS A 138 20.94 20.71 3.22
C HIS A 138 20.78 19.73 2.07
N ALA A 139 19.72 18.92 2.01
CA ALA A 139 19.50 18.06 0.85
C ALA A 139 19.23 18.94 -0.38
N PRO A 140 20.10 18.92 -1.42
CA PRO A 140 19.71 19.44 -2.73
C PRO A 140 18.43 18.72 -3.22
N LYS A 141 17.87 19.11 -4.36
CA LYS A 141 16.85 18.29 -5.03
C LYS A 141 17.52 17.01 -5.57
N VAL A 142 17.92 16.10 -4.69
CA VAL A 142 18.78 14.93 -4.96
C VAL A 142 17.95 13.71 -5.36
N GLY A 143 17.03 13.86 -6.31
CA GLY A 143 16.36 12.70 -6.89
C GLY A 143 17.35 11.94 -7.79
N ASP A 144 17.77 12.62 -8.84
CA ASP A 144 18.56 12.00 -9.92
C ASP A 144 20.01 11.73 -9.52
N GLU A 145 20.61 12.62 -8.71
CA GLU A 145 22.01 12.48 -8.30
C GLU A 145 22.20 11.33 -7.30
N LEU A 146 21.27 11.14 -6.36
CA LEU A 146 21.30 10.04 -5.40
C LEU A 146 21.01 8.73 -6.11
N ALA A 147 20.03 8.72 -7.01
CA ALA A 147 19.74 7.55 -7.84
C ALA A 147 20.97 7.13 -8.67
N ARG A 148 21.70 8.10 -9.22
CA ARG A 148 22.95 7.85 -9.95
C ARG A 148 24.04 7.30 -9.03
N LEU A 149 24.21 7.86 -7.83
CA LEU A 149 25.19 7.40 -6.85
C LEU A 149 24.91 5.96 -6.40
N VAL A 150 23.66 5.66 -6.03
CA VAL A 150 23.22 4.32 -5.63
C VAL A 150 23.42 3.33 -6.77
N SER A 151 23.02 3.70 -7.99
CA SER A 151 23.21 2.85 -9.17
C SER A 151 24.68 2.56 -9.45
N ALA A 152 25.54 3.58 -9.38
CA ALA A 152 26.98 3.43 -9.56
C ALA A 152 27.60 2.54 -8.47
N TYR A 153 27.22 2.73 -7.21
CA TYR A 153 27.69 1.92 -6.09
C TYR A 153 27.28 0.45 -6.22
N LEU A 154 26.03 0.17 -6.60
CA LEU A 154 25.52 -1.18 -6.81
C LEU A 154 26.18 -1.88 -8.02
N ALA A 155 26.65 -1.14 -9.02
CA ALA A 155 27.39 -1.70 -10.16
C ALA A 155 28.81 -2.18 -9.78
N ILE A 156 29.36 -1.72 -8.66
CA ILE A 156 30.68 -2.14 -8.19
C ILE A 156 30.55 -3.56 -7.63
N SER A 157 31.10 -4.55 -8.34
CA SER A 157 31.06 -5.96 -7.90
C SER A 157 32.04 -6.26 -6.76
N ASP A 158 33.20 -5.60 -6.76
CA ASP A 158 34.29 -5.81 -5.79
C ASP A 158 33.97 -5.13 -4.45
N ALA A 159 33.95 -5.92 -3.38
CA ALA A 159 33.65 -5.44 -2.03
C ALA A 159 34.68 -4.41 -1.52
N ARG A 160 35.96 -4.55 -1.87
CA ARG A 160 37.01 -3.63 -1.41
C ARG A 160 36.84 -2.24 -2.02
N LYS A 161 36.40 -2.19 -3.28
CA LYS A 161 36.12 -0.92 -3.97
C LYS A 161 34.89 -0.23 -3.40
N ARG A 162 33.86 -0.99 -3.03
CA ARG A 162 32.69 -0.44 -2.34
C ARG A 162 33.08 0.16 -0.99
N GLU A 163 33.88 -0.55 -0.20
CA GLU A 163 34.40 -0.08 1.09
C GLU A 163 35.24 1.21 0.93
N PHE A 164 36.12 1.26 -0.07
CA PHE A 164 36.88 2.48 -0.38
C PHE A 164 35.99 3.68 -0.74
N VAL A 165 34.94 3.46 -1.53
CA VAL A 165 34.00 4.53 -1.90
C VAL A 165 33.27 5.07 -0.67
N LEU A 166 32.87 4.19 0.26
CA LEU A 166 32.23 4.60 1.52
C LEU A 166 33.20 5.41 2.39
N ASP A 167 34.41 4.90 2.65
CA ASP A 167 35.45 5.60 3.43
C ASP A 167 35.80 6.96 2.83
N PHE A 168 35.86 7.06 1.49
CA PHE A 168 36.08 8.33 0.80
C PHE A 168 34.94 9.33 1.04
N VAL A 169 33.69 8.90 0.87
CA VAL A 169 32.52 9.78 1.05
C VAL A 169 32.37 10.21 2.51
N GLU A 170 32.62 9.32 3.47
CA GLU A 170 32.59 9.63 4.91
C GLU A 170 33.65 10.68 5.27
N ARG A 171 34.90 10.52 4.81
CA ARG A 171 35.97 11.52 5.02
C ARG A 171 35.66 12.89 4.44
N MET A 172 34.95 12.94 3.32
CA MET A 172 34.49 14.20 2.72
C MET A 172 33.37 14.85 3.55
N GLY A 173 32.59 14.07 4.29
CA GLY A 173 31.51 14.56 5.16
C GLY A 173 31.99 15.07 6.52
N ASP A 174 33.10 14.55 7.04
CA ASP A 174 33.70 14.94 8.32
C ASP A 174 34.59 16.18 8.24
N ALA A 175 34.75 16.80 7.06
CA ALA A 175 35.44 18.07 6.89
C ALA A 175 34.53 19.26 7.30
N GLY A 176 34.25 19.35 8.60
CA GLY A 176 33.50 20.44 9.25
C GLY A 176 34.02 20.72 10.65
#